data_AF-A0A1A6LXU8-F1
#
_entry.id   AF-A0A1A6LXU8-F1
#
_cell.length_a   1.000
_cell.length_b   1.000
_cell.length_c   1.000
_cell.angle_alpha   90.00
_cell.angle_beta   90.00
_cell.angle_gamma   90.00
#
_symmetry.space_group_name_H-M   'P 1'
#
loop_
_entity.id
_entity.type
_entity.pdbx_description
1 polymer ?
#
loop_
_entity_poly.entity_id
_entity_poly.type
_entity_poly.pdbx_seq_one_letter_code
_entity_poly.pdbx_strand_id
1 'polypeptide(L)'
;MKPNELFYESFERCRIDQEFLESFLADFCEHNPRFSERFEKIGLEQQTKMLKASIILIYNSSGLPSVRNSVKKLGKRHKDLGLDISEIELNEWFNSLLNTVKKYDPHYDENVERAWAETLDAGLTIMKKECVEK
;
A
#
# COMPACT_ATOMS: atom_id res chain seq x y z
N MET A 1 17.02 -14.57 -10.13
CA MET A 1 16.48 -14.28 -8.80
C MET A 1 14.98 -14.48 -8.86
N LYS A 2 14.36 -15.13 -7.87
CA LYS A 2 12.90 -15.29 -7.84
C LYS A 2 12.26 -13.92 -7.56
N PRO A 3 11.07 -13.59 -8.09
CA PRO A 3 10.42 -12.29 -7.84
C PRO A 3 10.30 -11.95 -6.35
N ASN A 4 10.06 -12.97 -5.52
CA ASN A 4 9.97 -12.87 -4.07
C ASN A 4 11.28 -12.34 -3.46
N GLU A 5 12.44 -12.83 -3.92
CA GLU A 5 13.76 -12.43 -3.43
C GLU A 5 14.05 -10.97 -3.79
N LEU A 6 13.75 -10.56 -5.03
CA LEU A 6 13.89 -9.16 -5.48
C LEU A 6 13.06 -8.20 -4.63
N PHE A 7 11.81 -8.59 -4.34
CA PHE A 7 10.95 -7.81 -3.45
C PHE A 7 11.57 -7.66 -2.06
N TYR A 8 12.02 -8.76 -1.43
CA TYR A 8 12.58 -8.72 -0.08
C TYR A 8 13.82 -7.83 0.00
N GLU A 9 14.74 -7.96 -0.96
CA GLU A 9 15.94 -7.12 -0.97
C GLU A 9 15.59 -5.64 -1.15
N SER A 10 14.64 -5.33 -2.05
CA SER A 10 14.13 -3.96 -2.23
C SER A 10 13.46 -3.42 -0.96
N PHE A 11 12.61 -4.23 -0.33
CA PHE A 11 11.92 -3.89 0.92
C PHE A 11 12.90 -3.54 2.05
N GLU A 12 13.98 -4.31 2.20
CA GLU A 12 15.04 -4.04 3.17
C GLU A 12 15.82 -2.75 2.83
N ARG A 13 16.14 -2.52 1.55
CA ARG A 13 16.86 -1.32 1.10
C ARG A 13 16.05 -0.04 1.25
N CYS A 14 14.74 -0.09 0.98
CA CYS A 14 13.83 1.03 1.13
C CYS A 14 13.76 1.56 2.56
N ARG A 15 14.08 0.72 3.56
CA ARG A 15 14.06 1.06 4.99
C ARG A 15 12.80 1.85 5.34
N ILE A 16 11.64 1.19 5.39
CA ILE A 16 10.32 1.81 5.66
C ILE A 16 10.25 2.45 7.06
N ASP A 17 10.90 3.59 7.19
CA ASP A 17 11.03 4.44 8.35
C ASP A 17 10.16 5.70 8.19
N GLN A 18 10.32 6.67 9.08
CA GLN A 18 9.45 7.85 9.10
C GLN A 18 9.58 8.66 7.80
N GLU A 19 10.80 8.81 7.26
CA GLU A 19 11.05 9.63 6.07
C GLU A 19 10.41 8.99 4.83
N PHE A 20 10.59 7.67 4.67
CA PHE A 20 9.91 6.91 3.61
C PHE A 20 8.39 7.08 3.68
N LEU A 21 7.81 6.95 4.88
CA LEU A 21 6.36 7.00 5.07
C LEU A 21 5.79 8.41 4.87
N GLU A 22 6.53 9.45 5.23
CA GLU A 22 6.15 10.83 4.95
C GLU A 22 6.20 11.13 3.46
N SER A 23 7.23 10.65 2.74
CA SER A 23 7.30 10.75 1.28
C SER A 23 6.15 9.99 0.61
N PHE A 24 5.82 8.80 1.10
CA PHE A 24 4.69 8.03 0.59
C PHE A 24 3.36 8.76 0.83
N LEU A 25 3.15 9.27 2.04
CA LEU A 25 1.95 10.01 2.38
C LEU A 25 1.79 11.27 1.53
N ALA A 26 2.88 12.02 1.31
CA ALA A 26 2.85 13.22 0.49
C ALA A 26 2.46 12.90 -0.96
N ASP A 27 3.11 11.90 -1.57
CA ASP A 27 2.83 11.44 -2.94
C ASP A 27 1.38 10.93 -3.05
N PHE A 28 0.90 10.20 -2.04
CA PHE A 28 -0.47 9.67 -2.04
C PHE A 28 -1.53 10.78 -1.88
N CYS A 29 -1.31 11.77 -1.02
CA CYS A 29 -2.22 12.90 -0.87
C CYS A 29 -2.28 13.77 -2.14
N GLU A 30 -1.17 13.91 -2.87
CA GLU A 30 -1.13 14.66 -4.13
C GLU A 30 -2.01 14.01 -5.21
N HIS A 31 -1.95 12.68 -5.34
CA HIS A 31 -2.71 11.93 -6.34
C HIS A 31 -4.12 11.52 -5.85
N ASN A 32 -4.38 11.61 -4.54
CA ASN A 32 -5.68 11.32 -3.93
C ASN A 32 -6.12 12.42 -2.93
N PRO A 33 -6.62 13.57 -3.41
CA PRO A 33 -7.09 14.67 -2.56
C PRO A 33 -8.18 14.25 -1.55
N ARG A 34 -9.02 13.27 -1.92
CA ARG A 34 -10.10 12.78 -1.06
C ARG A 34 -9.56 12.05 0.18
N PHE A 35 -8.39 11.42 0.07
CA PHE A 35 -7.69 10.90 1.24
C PHE A 35 -7.26 12.05 2.16
N SER A 36 -6.63 13.09 1.61
CA SER A 36 -6.20 14.25 2.41
C SER A 36 -7.35 14.89 3.20
N GLU A 37 -8.52 15.09 2.57
CA GLU A 37 -9.71 15.66 3.21
C GLU A 37 -10.23 14.79 4.39
N ARG A 38 -10.25 13.46 4.20
CA ARG A 38 -10.76 12.53 5.22
C ARG A 38 -9.83 12.38 6.41
N PHE A 39 -8.53 12.53 6.18
CA PHE A 39 -7.49 12.33 7.17
C PHE A 39 -6.94 13.63 7.75
N GLU A 40 -7.47 14.80 7.37
CA GLU A 40 -7.01 16.13 7.83
C GLU A 40 -6.92 16.25 9.37
N LYS A 41 -7.85 15.60 10.10
CA LYS A 41 -7.87 15.63 11.58
C LYS A 41 -6.98 14.57 12.24
N ILE A 42 -6.35 13.70 11.46
CA ILE A 42 -5.46 12.65 11.95
C ILE A 42 -4.04 13.20 11.89
N GLY A 43 -3.34 13.22 13.02
CA GLY A 43 -1.97 13.71 13.08
C GLY A 43 -1.03 12.90 12.17
N LEU A 44 0.00 13.56 11.64
CA LEU A 44 0.96 12.99 10.69
C LEU A 44 1.52 11.62 11.13
N GLU A 45 1.97 11.53 12.39
CA GLU A 45 2.49 10.28 12.96
C GLU A 45 1.47 9.13 12.91
N GLN A 46 0.19 9.43 13.13
CA GLN A 46 -0.86 8.43 13.07
C GLN A 46 -1.17 8.02 11.62
N GLN A 47 -1.11 8.96 10.66
CA GLN A 47 -1.27 8.65 9.24
C GLN A 47 -0.12 7.75 8.74
N THR A 48 1.14 8.08 9.05
CA THR A 48 2.29 7.25 8.65
C THR A 48 2.25 5.86 9.28
N LYS A 49 1.83 5.74 10.55
CA LYS A 49 1.58 4.44 11.20
C LYS A 49 0.53 3.61 10.47
N MET A 50 -0.57 4.24 10.04
CA MET A 50 -1.63 3.54 9.28
C MET A 50 -1.12 3.05 7.92
N LEU A 51 -0.35 3.86 7.21
CA LEU A 51 0.26 3.46 5.93
C LEU A 51 1.29 2.34 6.12
N LYS A 52 2.13 2.39 7.16
CA LYS A 52 3.04 1.30 7.47
C LYS A 52 2.29 0.00 7.74
N ALA A 53 1.22 0.07 8.52
CA ALA A 53 0.38 -1.08 8.82
C ALA A 53 -0.30 -1.64 7.56
N SER A 54 -0.75 -0.78 6.64
CA SER A 54 -1.37 -1.24 5.39
C SER A 54 -0.35 -1.92 4.47
N ILE A 55 0.86 -1.37 4.31
CA ILE A 55 1.93 -2.00 3.53
C ILE A 55 2.23 -3.41 4.07
N ILE A 56 2.46 -3.53 5.38
CA ILE A 56 2.76 -4.81 6.04
C ILE A 56 1.61 -5.81 5.88
N LEU A 57 0.37 -5.35 5.98
CA LEU A 57 -0.81 -6.21 5.85
C LEU A 57 -0.96 -6.76 4.43
N ILE A 58 -0.84 -5.90 3.41
CA ILE A 58 -0.95 -6.29 2.00
C ILE A 58 0.20 -7.23 1.63
N TYR A 59 1.44 -6.88 1.99
CA TYR A 59 2.60 -7.73 1.76
C TYR A 59 2.44 -9.12 2.40
N ASN A 60 2.10 -9.21 3.70
CA ASN A 60 1.96 -10.50 4.38
C ASN A 60 0.84 -11.39 3.80
N SER A 61 -0.15 -10.79 3.12
CA SER A 61 -1.23 -11.54 2.48
C SER A 61 -0.76 -12.41 1.29
N SER A 62 0.42 -12.11 0.73
CA SER A 62 1.07 -12.90 -0.33
C SER A 62 1.29 -14.36 0.12
N GLY A 63 1.90 -14.55 1.30
CA GLY A 63 2.29 -15.86 1.83
C GLY A 63 1.37 -16.43 2.91
N LEU A 64 0.53 -15.60 3.57
CA LEU A 64 -0.25 -16.03 4.74
C LEU A 64 -1.77 -16.00 4.48
N PRO A 65 -2.43 -17.16 4.34
CA PRO A 65 -3.88 -17.23 4.14
C PRO A 65 -4.70 -16.58 5.28
N SER A 66 -4.21 -16.66 6.52
CA SER A 66 -4.85 -16.00 7.67
C SER A 66 -4.86 -14.48 7.54
N VAL A 67 -3.82 -13.89 6.95
CA VAL A 67 -3.72 -12.45 6.70
C VAL A 67 -4.67 -12.01 5.60
N ARG A 68 -4.90 -12.85 4.56
CA ARG A 68 -5.91 -12.57 3.53
C ARG A 68 -7.31 -12.36 4.12
N ASN A 69 -7.68 -13.10 5.17
CA ASN A 69 -8.95 -12.87 5.87
C ASN A 69 -8.97 -11.53 6.60
N SER A 70 -7.83 -11.05 7.09
CA SER A 70 -7.71 -9.72 7.71
C SER A 70 -7.83 -8.61 6.66
N VAL A 71 -7.25 -8.79 5.47
CA VAL A 71 -7.45 -7.88 4.33
C VAL A 71 -8.93 -7.82 3.94
N LYS A 72 -9.62 -8.96 3.86
CA LYS A 72 -11.07 -9.00 3.58
C LYS A 72 -11.88 -8.19 4.59
N LYS A 73 -11.62 -8.40 5.88
CA LYS A 73 -12.28 -7.64 6.96
C LYS A 73 -11.98 -6.16 6.85
N LEU A 74 -10.75 -5.79 6.50
CA LEU A 74 -10.37 -4.39 6.29
C LEU A 74 -11.14 -3.77 5.13
N GLY A 75 -11.21 -4.43 3.96
CA GLY A 75 -11.98 -3.96 2.81
C GLY A 75 -13.46 -3.76 3.14
N LYS A 76 -14.09 -4.73 3.81
CA LYS A 76 -15.48 -4.59 4.29
C LYS A 76 -15.65 -3.42 5.25
N ARG A 77 -14.71 -3.23 6.18
CA ARG A 77 -14.74 -2.08 7.10
C ARG A 77 -14.66 -0.75 6.36
N HIS A 78 -13.90 -0.65 5.27
CA HIS A 78 -13.87 0.57 4.46
C HIS A 78 -15.23 0.84 3.81
N LYS A 79 -15.92 -0.20 3.34
CA LYS A 79 -17.29 -0.12 2.82
C LYS A 79 -18.31 0.25 3.90
N ASP A 80 -18.25 -0.40 5.07
CA ASP A 80 -19.14 -0.17 6.21
C ASP A 80 -19.01 1.25 6.79
N LEU A 81 -17.81 1.83 6.71
CA LEU A 81 -17.54 3.23 7.08
C LEU A 81 -18.01 4.23 6.01
N GLY A 82 -18.56 3.76 4.88
CA GLY A 82 -19.01 4.62 3.79
C GLY A 82 -17.88 5.37 3.08
N LEU A 83 -16.65 4.80 3.09
CA LEU A 83 -15.51 5.44 2.44
C LEU A 83 -15.63 5.40 0.91
N ASP A 84 -16.42 4.50 0.33
CA ASP A 84 -16.70 4.48 -1.13
C ASP A 84 -15.41 4.61 -1.96
N ILE A 85 -14.39 3.83 -1.60
CA ILE A 85 -13.07 3.87 -2.26
C ILE A 85 -13.24 3.39 -3.69
N SER A 86 -12.87 4.23 -4.65
CA SER A 86 -12.89 3.90 -6.06
C SER A 86 -11.68 3.05 -6.47
N GLU A 87 -11.77 2.40 -7.63
CA GLU A 87 -10.64 1.66 -8.20
C GLU A 87 -9.43 2.58 -8.43
N ILE A 88 -9.68 3.81 -8.87
CA ILE A 88 -8.65 4.83 -9.10
C ILE A 88 -7.90 5.10 -7.80
N GLU A 89 -8.60 5.34 -6.69
CA GLU A 89 -7.95 5.64 -5.41
C GLU A 89 -7.15 4.47 -4.84
N LEU A 90 -7.60 3.23 -5.07
CA LEU A 90 -6.83 2.04 -4.70
C LEU A 90 -5.56 1.92 -5.55
N ASN A 91 -5.67 2.24 -6.85
CA ASN A 91 -4.51 2.27 -7.75
C ASN A 91 -3.54 3.40 -7.36
N GLU A 92 -4.02 4.59 -6.99
CA GLU A 92 -3.16 5.67 -6.53
C GLU A 92 -2.41 5.32 -5.24
N TRP A 93 -3.03 4.57 -4.32
CA TRP A 93 -2.31 4.06 -3.16
C TRP A 93 -1.11 3.19 -3.56
N PHE A 94 -1.30 2.31 -4.55
CA PHE A 94 -0.24 1.43 -5.03
C PHE A 94 0.81 2.19 -5.86
N ASN A 95 0.39 3.10 -6.74
CA ASN A 95 1.28 3.92 -7.55
C ASN A 95 2.17 4.81 -6.68
N SER A 96 1.60 5.47 -5.65
CA SER A 96 2.39 6.29 -4.73
C SER A 96 3.36 5.48 -3.90
N LEU A 97 3.04 4.22 -3.59
CA LEU A 97 3.98 3.31 -2.96
C LEU A 97 5.15 3.00 -3.91
N LEU A 98 4.89 2.65 -5.17
CA LEU A 98 5.94 2.38 -6.17
C LEU A 98 6.80 3.62 -6.47
N ASN A 99 6.19 4.80 -6.56
CA ASN A 99 6.90 6.08 -6.68
C ASN A 99 7.86 6.30 -5.52
N THR A 100 7.45 5.93 -4.30
CA THR A 100 8.29 6.03 -3.11
C THR A 100 9.38 4.98 -3.13
N VAL A 101 9.09 3.73 -3.48
CA VAL A 101 10.10 2.67 -3.66
C VAL A 101 11.16 3.11 -4.66
N LYS A 102 10.78 3.71 -5.78
CA LYS A 102 11.72 4.26 -6.79
C LYS A 102 12.64 5.34 -6.25
N LYS A 103 12.18 6.14 -5.29
CA LYS A 103 12.98 7.20 -4.64
C LYS A 103 13.97 6.63 -3.61
N TYR A 104 13.59 5.55 -2.91
CA TYR A 104 14.34 5.03 -1.75
C TYR A 104 15.13 3.75 -2.01
N ASP A 105 14.82 2.99 -3.06
CA ASP A 105 15.62 1.83 -3.45
C ASP A 105 16.75 2.27 -4.40
N PRO A 106 18.02 2.28 -3.96
CA PRO A 106 19.15 2.66 -4.82
C PRO A 106 19.41 1.70 -5.99
N HIS A 107 18.79 0.51 -5.97
CA HIS A 107 18.87 -0.48 -7.05
C HIS A 107 17.52 -0.65 -7.77
N TYR A 108 16.65 0.35 -7.71
CA TYR A 108 15.38 0.31 -8.42
C TYR A 108 15.57 0.07 -9.92
N ASP A 109 14.83 -0.90 -10.44
CA ASP A 109 14.65 -1.14 -11.88
C ASP A 109 13.23 -1.68 -12.15
N GLU A 110 12.92 -1.95 -13.42
CA GLU A 110 11.62 -2.52 -13.82
C GLU A 110 11.37 -3.92 -13.23
N ASN A 111 12.43 -4.67 -12.88
CA ASN A 111 12.28 -5.98 -12.22
C ASN A 111 11.87 -5.84 -10.76
N VAL A 112 12.41 -4.83 -10.06
CA VAL A 112 11.99 -4.46 -8.71
C VAL A 112 10.52 -4.03 -8.72
N GLU A 113 10.13 -3.14 -9.63
CA GLU A 113 8.73 -2.70 -9.76
C GLU A 113 7.78 -3.87 -9.96
N ARG A 114 8.11 -4.78 -10.90
CA ARG A 114 7.33 -6.00 -11.15
C ARG A 114 7.28 -6.91 -9.92
N ALA A 115 8.38 -7.07 -9.19
CA ALA A 115 8.42 -7.87 -7.97
C ALA A 115 7.50 -7.32 -6.88
N TRP A 116 7.42 -5.99 -6.73
CA TRP A 116 6.45 -5.34 -5.84
C TRP A 116 5.01 -5.59 -6.30
N ALA A 117 4.71 -5.42 -7.58
CA ALA A 117 3.39 -5.67 -8.14
C ALA A 117 2.93 -7.12 -7.91
N GLU A 118 3.76 -8.10 -8.29
CA GLU A 118 3.46 -9.53 -8.12
C GLU A 118 3.29 -9.92 -6.64
N THR A 119 4.09 -9.34 -5.75
CA THR A 119 4.01 -9.66 -4.32
C THR A 119 2.75 -9.09 -3.67
N LEU A 120 2.37 -7.85 -4.02
CA LEU A 120 1.23 -7.18 -3.40
C LEU A 120 -0.12 -7.52 -4.04
N ASP A 121 -0.13 -8.13 -5.24
CA ASP A 121 -1.32 -8.44 -6.04
C ASP A 121 -2.41 -9.17 -5.24
N ALA A 122 -2.04 -10.20 -4.47
CA ALA A 122 -3.00 -10.97 -3.69
C ALA A 122 -3.80 -10.10 -2.70
N GLY A 123 -3.14 -9.13 -2.05
CA GLY A 123 -3.79 -8.23 -1.10
C GLY A 123 -4.58 -7.13 -1.81
N LEU A 124 -4.03 -6.57 -2.88
CA LEU A 124 -4.69 -5.54 -3.69
C LEU A 124 -5.97 -6.06 -4.34
N THR A 125 -5.94 -7.28 -4.89
CA THR A 125 -7.11 -7.95 -5.47
C THR A 125 -8.21 -8.17 -4.43
N ILE A 126 -7.85 -8.54 -3.19
CA ILE A 126 -8.83 -8.67 -2.11
C ILE A 126 -9.41 -7.31 -1.74
N MET A 127 -8.59 -6.26 -1.63
CA MET A 127 -9.07 -4.91 -1.35
C MET A 127 -10.01 -4.43 -2.45
N LYS A 128 -9.67 -4.61 -3.72
CA LYS A 128 -10.53 -4.27 -4.85
C LYS A 128 -11.89 -4.95 -4.74
N LYS A 129 -11.91 -6.26 -4.53
CA LYS A 129 -13.15 -7.04 -4.40
C LYS A 129 -14.04 -6.60 -3.23
N GLU A 130 -13.45 -6.31 -2.08
CA GLU A 130 -14.22 -6.08 -0.84
C GLU A 130 -14.53 -4.59 -0.61
N CYS A 131 -13.74 -3.70 -1.19
CA CYS A 131 -13.82 -2.25 -0.97
C CYS A 131 -14.36 -1.47 -2.18
N VAL A 132 -14.11 -1.95 -3.41
CA VAL A 132 -14.43 -1.23 -4.65
C VAL A 132 -15.61 -1.88 -5.38
N GLU A 133 -15.62 -3.21 -5.49
CA GLU A 133 -16.70 -3.93 -6.17
C GLU A 133 -18.00 -3.90 -5.35
N LYS A 134 -19.13 -3.79 -6.07
CA LYS A 134 -20.47 -3.65 -5.46
C LYS A 134 -21.00 -4.99 -4.97
#